data_AF-A0A7C9LV10-F1
#
_entry.id   AF-A0A7C9LV10-F1
#
_cell.length_a   1.000
_cell.length_b   1.000
_cell.length_c   1.000
_cell.angle_alpha   90.00
_cell.angle_beta   90.00
_cell.angle_gamma   90.00
#
_symmetry.space_group_name_H-M   'P 1'
#
loop_
_entity.id
_entity.type
_entity.pdbx_description
1 polymer ?
#
loop_
_entity_poly.entity_id
_entity_poly.type
_entity_poly.pdbx_seq_one_letter_code
_entity_poly.pdbx_strand_id
1 'polypeptide(L)'
;MTVTKAIYQGKGRVEAIHVRSAVTINTDAGKAVGGLGENQNPVELLGNALAACALTMMGLQAERGGEDFSGCYAEIGQIEEDMETFAVSRIPITFHLKASFDEKQRKKFEHIALKTCFVGNTLTAKKDFTFVYE
;
A
#
# COMPACT_ATOMS: atom_id res chain seq x y z
N MET A 1 -19.57 0.03 15.50
CA MET A 1 -18.63 1.14 15.76
C MET A 1 -18.06 1.58 14.42
N THR A 2 -18.03 2.88 14.13
CA THR A 2 -17.52 3.42 12.86
C THR A 2 -16.02 3.69 12.98
N VAL A 3 -15.23 3.19 12.03
CA VAL A 3 -13.77 3.42 11.98
C VAL A 3 -13.44 4.69 11.19
N THR A 4 -13.99 4.80 9.98
CA THR A 4 -13.80 5.94 9.08
C THR A 4 -15.16 6.39 8.55
N LYS A 5 -15.37 7.71 8.46
CA LYS A 5 -16.51 8.31 7.78
C LYS A 5 -16.05 8.86 6.42
N ALA A 6 -16.58 8.32 5.33
CA ALA A 6 -16.28 8.77 3.98
C ALA A 6 -17.43 9.62 3.43
N ILE A 7 -17.13 10.80 2.90
CA ILE A 7 -18.10 11.77 2.39
C ILE A 7 -17.73 12.12 0.96
N TYR A 8 -18.66 11.93 0.03
CA TYR A 8 -18.50 12.39 -1.35
C TYR A 8 -18.67 13.91 -1.41
N GLN A 9 -17.65 14.61 -1.89
CA GLN A 9 -17.60 16.07 -1.94
C GLN A 9 -18.05 16.64 -3.32
N GLY A 10 -18.46 15.77 -4.24
CA GLY A 10 -18.70 16.13 -5.64
C GLY A 10 -17.45 16.02 -6.51
N LYS A 11 -17.64 16.08 -7.84
CA LYS A 11 -16.56 16.04 -8.85
C LYS A 11 -15.56 14.87 -8.67
N GLY A 12 -16.06 13.70 -8.28
CA GLY A 12 -15.20 12.53 -8.10
C GLY A 12 -14.32 12.55 -6.85
N ARG A 13 -14.51 13.50 -5.91
CA ARG A 13 -13.75 13.57 -4.65
C ARG A 13 -14.46 12.86 -3.51
N VAL A 14 -13.70 12.10 -2.74
CA VAL A 14 -14.13 11.55 -1.44
C VAL A 14 -13.16 12.00 -0.34
N GLU A 15 -13.72 12.52 0.74
CA GLU A 15 -13.00 12.82 1.99
C GLU A 15 -13.30 11.74 3.02
N ALA A 16 -12.28 11.01 3.47
CA ALA A 16 -12.39 9.92 4.43
C ALA A 16 -11.69 10.28 5.75
N ILE A 17 -12.46 10.46 6.82
CA ILE A 17 -11.98 10.89 8.14
C ILE A 17 -11.97 9.69 9.09
N HIS A 18 -10.80 9.32 9.61
CA HIS A 18 -10.67 8.30 10.65
C HIS A 18 -11.14 8.86 12.00
N VAL A 19 -12.20 8.27 12.57
CA VAL A 19 -12.97 8.84 13.69
C VAL A 19 -12.10 9.08 14.93
N ARG A 20 -11.17 8.18 15.22
CA ARG A 20 -10.36 8.25 16.43
C ARG A 20 -9.18 9.22 16.32
N SER A 21 -8.50 9.24 15.17
CA SER A 21 -7.28 10.05 15.00
C SER A 21 -7.52 11.40 14.31
N ALA A 22 -8.73 11.64 13.80
CA ALA A 22 -9.09 12.80 12.97
C ALA A 22 -8.23 12.96 11.69
N VAL A 23 -7.45 11.93 11.33
CA VAL A 23 -6.68 11.91 10.08
C VAL A 23 -7.65 11.83 8.90
N THR A 24 -7.40 12.67 7.90
CA THR A 24 -8.22 12.75 6.70
C THR A 24 -7.43 12.25 5.50
N ILE A 25 -8.05 11.39 4.69
CA ILE A 25 -7.53 10.92 3.41
C ILE A 25 -8.47 11.41 2.33
N ASN A 26 -7.93 12.11 1.34
CA ASN A 26 -8.67 12.54 0.16
C ASN A 26 -8.32 11.64 -1.01
N THR A 27 -9.35 11.24 -1.77
CA THR A 27 -9.17 10.61 -3.07
C THR A 27 -9.94 11.35 -4.14
N ASP A 28 -9.39 11.37 -5.35
CA ASP A 28 -10.02 11.97 -6.51
C ASP A 28 -10.10 10.97 -7.67
N ALA A 29 -11.20 11.02 -8.42
CA ALA A 29 -11.21 10.48 -9.77
C ALA A 29 -10.27 11.30 -10.67
N GLY A 30 -9.66 10.64 -11.65
CA GLY A 30 -8.76 11.30 -12.60
C GLY A 30 -9.47 12.32 -13.49
N LYS A 31 -8.72 13.31 -14.00
CA LYS A 31 -9.24 14.35 -14.89
C LYS A 31 -9.85 13.79 -16.18
N ALA A 32 -9.30 12.68 -16.68
CA ALA A 32 -9.78 12.01 -17.89
C ALA A 32 -11.25 11.56 -17.81
N VAL A 33 -11.75 11.30 -16.59
CA VAL A 33 -13.15 10.89 -16.33
C VAL A 33 -13.96 12.01 -15.67
N GLY A 34 -13.50 13.27 -15.77
CA GLY A 34 -14.19 14.44 -15.23
C GLY A 34 -13.98 14.69 -13.73
N GLY A 35 -13.04 13.99 -13.10
CA GLY A 35 -12.65 14.23 -11.71
C GLY A 35 -11.66 15.39 -11.54
N LEU A 36 -11.35 15.71 -10.28
CA LEU A 36 -10.41 16.78 -9.95
C LEU A 36 -8.95 16.39 -10.22
N GLY A 37 -8.58 15.12 -9.96
CA GLY A 37 -7.22 14.61 -10.09
C GLY A 37 -6.17 15.43 -9.35
N GLU A 38 -6.49 15.94 -8.15
CA GLU A 38 -5.56 16.71 -7.30
C GLU A 38 -4.96 15.84 -6.17
N ASN A 39 -5.63 14.73 -5.84
CA ASN A 39 -5.19 13.73 -4.89
C ASN A 39 -5.05 12.37 -5.58
N GLN A 40 -4.42 11.42 -4.88
CA GLN A 40 -4.39 10.02 -5.30
C GLN A 40 -5.80 9.48 -5.57
N ASN A 41 -5.95 8.61 -6.56
CA ASN A 41 -7.21 7.94 -6.80
C ASN A 41 -7.39 6.74 -5.83
N PRO A 42 -8.60 6.15 -5.73
CA PRO A 42 -8.84 5.01 -4.84
C PRO A 42 -7.98 3.76 -5.11
N VAL A 43 -7.55 3.52 -6.36
CA VAL A 43 -6.69 2.39 -6.74
C VAL A 43 -5.25 2.63 -6.31
N GLU A 44 -4.75 3.86 -6.43
CA GLU A 44 -3.45 4.27 -5.87
C GLU A 44 -3.46 4.16 -4.35
N LEU A 45 -4.56 4.56 -3.69
CA LEU A 45 -4.73 4.39 -2.25
C LEU A 45 -4.72 2.90 -1.83
N LEU A 46 -5.24 2.01 -2.66
CA LEU A 46 -5.14 0.56 -2.45
C LEU A 46 -3.66 0.10 -2.50
N GLY A 47 -2.89 0.57 -3.46
CA GLY A 47 -1.45 0.32 -3.54
C GLY A 47 -0.70 0.80 -2.30
N ASN A 48 -1.02 2.01 -1.82
CA ASN A 48 -0.50 2.57 -0.57
C ASN A 48 -0.83 1.69 0.64
N ALA A 49 -2.07 1.22 0.76
CA ALA A 49 -2.48 0.34 1.84
C ALA A 49 -1.73 -1.01 1.82
N LEU A 50 -1.50 -1.57 0.62
CA LEU A 50 -0.74 -2.81 0.46
C LEU A 50 0.73 -2.63 0.87
N ALA A 51 1.39 -1.58 0.37
CA ALA A 51 2.77 -1.24 0.72
C ALA A 51 2.93 -1.02 2.23
N ALA A 52 2.05 -0.20 2.83
CA ALA A 52 2.07 0.11 4.25
C ALA A 52 1.85 -1.15 5.12
N CYS A 53 0.93 -2.03 4.73
CA CYS A 53 0.72 -3.30 5.41
C CYS A 53 1.98 -4.19 5.37
N ALA A 54 2.60 -4.35 4.21
CA ALA A 54 3.80 -5.15 4.06
C ALA A 54 4.97 -4.57 4.90
N LEU A 55 5.24 -3.27 4.80
CA LEU A 55 6.26 -2.58 5.61
C LEU A 55 6.00 -2.72 7.11
N THR A 56 4.75 -2.58 7.54
CA THR A 56 4.38 -2.74 8.97
C THR A 56 4.68 -4.15 9.46
N MET A 57 4.30 -5.18 8.69
CA MET A 57 4.54 -6.57 9.09
C MET A 57 6.03 -6.92 9.11
N MET A 58 6.81 -6.41 8.15
CA MET A 58 8.27 -6.58 8.13
C MET A 58 8.94 -5.86 9.29
N GLY A 59 8.59 -4.59 9.52
CA GLY A 59 9.13 -3.77 10.61
C GLY A 59 8.87 -4.35 11.99
N LEU A 60 7.63 -4.73 12.28
CA LEU A 60 7.29 -5.40 13.56
C LEU A 60 8.06 -6.69 13.77
N GLN A 61 8.37 -7.43 12.69
CA GLN A 61 9.16 -8.65 12.81
C GLN A 61 10.66 -8.36 12.99
N ALA A 62 11.18 -7.31 12.37
CA ALA A 62 12.56 -6.84 12.55
C ALA A 62 12.78 -6.38 14.01
N GLU A 63 11.87 -5.56 14.53
CA GLU A 63 11.90 -5.08 15.92
C GLU A 63 11.89 -6.22 16.94
N ARG A 64 11.05 -7.25 16.72
CA ARG A 64 11.06 -8.48 17.54
C ARG A 64 12.39 -9.24 17.50
N GLY A 65 13.16 -9.06 16.42
CA GLY A 65 14.49 -9.63 16.25
C GLY A 65 15.62 -8.74 16.77
N GLY A 66 15.32 -7.55 17.29
CA GLY A 66 16.33 -6.57 17.73
C GLY A 66 16.96 -5.77 16.59
N GLU A 67 16.34 -5.76 15.41
CA GLU A 67 16.86 -5.09 14.21
C GLU A 67 16.14 -3.76 13.95
N ASP A 68 16.89 -2.76 13.51
CA ASP A 68 16.33 -1.46 13.15
C ASP A 68 15.80 -1.45 11.71
N PHE A 69 14.48 -1.33 11.54
CA PHE A 69 13.81 -1.24 10.24
C PHE A 69 13.47 0.20 9.82
N SER A 70 13.80 1.21 10.63
CA SER A 70 13.51 2.60 10.31
C SER A 70 14.23 3.05 9.04
N GLY A 71 13.58 3.88 8.22
CA GLY A 71 14.11 4.35 6.94
C GLY A 71 13.89 3.42 5.75
N CYS A 72 13.47 2.17 5.96
CA CYS A 72 12.97 1.32 4.86
C CYS A 72 11.69 1.93 4.28
N TYR A 73 11.56 1.90 2.95
CA TYR A 73 10.41 2.47 2.25
C TYR A 73 9.98 1.61 1.06
N ALA A 74 8.89 2.00 0.40
CA ALA A 74 8.40 1.34 -0.79
C ALA A 74 7.93 2.36 -1.82
N GLU A 75 8.24 2.08 -3.09
CA GLU A 75 7.74 2.82 -4.25
C GLU A 75 6.65 2.00 -4.92
N ILE A 76 5.51 2.64 -5.21
CA ILE A 76 4.38 2.00 -5.85
C ILE A 76 4.38 2.40 -7.32
N GLY A 77 4.47 1.40 -8.20
CA GLY A 77 4.45 1.60 -9.63
C GLY A 77 3.04 1.84 -10.17
N GLN A 78 2.94 2.00 -11.49
CA GLN A 78 1.65 2.12 -12.16
C GLN A 78 0.82 0.85 -11.96
N ILE A 79 -0.33 1.00 -11.31
CA ILE A 79 -1.27 -0.10 -11.05
C ILE A 79 -2.07 -0.38 -12.31
N GLU A 80 -2.23 -1.66 -12.64
CA GLU A 80 -2.98 -2.10 -13.81
C GLU A 80 -4.42 -2.44 -13.41
N GLU A 81 -5.38 -1.89 -14.15
CA GLU A 81 -6.82 -2.14 -14.00
C GLU A 81 -7.34 -2.92 -15.21
N ASP A 82 -8.15 -3.93 -14.95
CA ASP A 82 -8.88 -4.69 -15.97
C ASP A 82 -10.30 -4.10 -16.09
N MET A 83 -10.56 -3.51 -17.25
CA MET A 83 -11.84 -2.84 -17.54
C MET A 83 -12.97 -3.81 -17.91
N GLU A 84 -12.68 -5.07 -18.22
CA GLU A 84 -13.72 -6.09 -18.47
C GLU A 84 -14.27 -6.62 -17.14
N THR A 85 -13.38 -6.85 -16.17
CA THR A 85 -13.75 -7.39 -14.86
C THR A 85 -13.95 -6.32 -13.79
N PHE A 86 -13.63 -5.05 -14.09
CA PHE A 86 -13.63 -3.92 -13.15
C PHE A 86 -12.81 -4.20 -11.88
N ALA A 87 -11.65 -4.85 -12.06
CA ALA A 87 -10.77 -5.24 -10.96
C ALA A 87 -9.33 -4.78 -11.19
N VAL A 88 -8.57 -4.62 -10.11
CA VAL A 88 -7.12 -4.40 -10.18
C VAL A 88 -6.45 -5.72 -10.54
N SER A 89 -5.69 -5.75 -11.64
CA SER A 89 -5.05 -6.97 -12.15
C SER A 89 -3.62 -7.14 -11.64
N ARG A 90 -2.86 -6.05 -11.50
CA ARG A 90 -1.47 -6.06 -11.04
C ARG A 90 -1.12 -4.81 -10.24
N ILE A 91 -0.38 -5.01 -9.14
CA ILE A 91 0.13 -3.95 -8.28
C ILE A 91 1.66 -4.09 -8.18
N PRO A 92 2.44 -3.28 -8.92
CA PRO A 92 3.89 -3.25 -8.81
C PRO A 92 4.31 -2.46 -7.57
N ILE A 93 5.19 -3.05 -6.74
CA ILE A 93 5.79 -2.37 -5.58
C ILE A 93 7.27 -2.71 -5.50
N THR A 94 8.13 -1.70 -5.36
CA THR A 94 9.56 -1.86 -5.10
C THR A 94 9.84 -1.51 -3.64
N PHE A 95 10.29 -2.47 -2.85
CA PHE A 95 10.69 -2.26 -1.46
C PHE A 95 12.18 -1.96 -1.38
N HIS A 96 12.52 -0.85 -0.74
CA HIS A 96 13.90 -0.42 -0.48
C HIS A 96 14.22 -0.69 0.99
N LEU A 97 15.05 -1.71 1.21
CA LEU A 97 15.43 -2.22 2.53
C LEU A 97 16.93 -2.03 2.76
N LYS A 98 17.37 -2.12 4.00
CA LYS A 98 18.78 -1.89 4.36
C LYS A 98 19.71 -2.96 3.81
N ALA A 99 20.83 -2.56 3.23
CA ALA A 99 21.91 -3.46 2.81
C ALA A 99 22.50 -4.29 3.96
N SER A 100 22.42 -3.79 5.19
CA SER A 100 22.92 -4.46 6.40
C SER A 100 22.18 -5.75 6.76
N PHE A 101 20.98 -5.99 6.20
CA PHE A 101 20.27 -7.24 6.45
C PHE A 101 20.96 -8.42 5.78
N ASP A 102 21.20 -9.48 6.53
CA ASP A 102 21.78 -10.72 6.04
C ASP A 102 20.79 -11.52 5.18
N GLU A 103 21.27 -12.52 4.42
CA GLU A 103 20.43 -13.30 3.50
C GLU A 103 19.23 -13.98 4.19
N LYS A 104 19.39 -14.38 5.47
CA LYS A 104 18.32 -15.03 6.24
C LYS A 104 17.22 -14.02 6.59
N GLN A 105 17.60 -12.82 6.98
CA GLN A 105 16.70 -11.70 7.25
C GLN A 105 15.97 -11.26 5.98
N ARG A 106 16.70 -11.09 4.88
CA ARG A 106 16.15 -10.75 3.55
C ARG A 106 15.04 -11.73 3.15
N LYS A 107 15.34 -13.04 3.11
CA LYS A 107 14.35 -14.09 2.79
C LYS A 107 13.15 -14.08 3.74
N LYS A 108 13.37 -13.80 5.02
CA LYS A 108 12.29 -13.73 6.02
C LYS A 108 11.37 -12.54 5.75
N PHE A 109 11.91 -11.37 5.45
CA PHE A 109 11.13 -10.17 5.16
C PHE A 109 10.36 -10.30 3.84
N GLU A 110 10.98 -10.83 2.80
CA GLU A 110 10.32 -11.15 1.53
C GLU A 110 9.14 -12.11 1.71
N HIS A 111 9.34 -13.18 2.49
CA HIS A 111 8.27 -14.12 2.84
C HIS A 111 7.11 -13.42 3.57
N ILE A 112 7.43 -12.56 4.53
CA ILE A 112 6.44 -11.80 5.32
C ILE A 112 5.60 -10.89 4.43
N ALA A 113 6.25 -10.10 3.56
CA ALA A 113 5.56 -9.23 2.63
C ALA A 113 4.58 -10.00 1.74
N LEU A 114 4.97 -11.19 1.27
CA LEU A 114 4.16 -12.01 0.36
C LEU A 114 3.07 -12.83 1.04
N LYS A 115 3.26 -13.28 2.29
CA LYS A 115 2.42 -14.32 2.92
C LYS A 115 1.73 -13.90 4.21
N THR A 116 2.17 -12.82 4.85
CA THR A 116 1.65 -12.44 6.18
C THR A 116 0.95 -11.07 6.20
N CYS A 117 1.06 -10.27 5.14
CA CYS A 117 0.31 -9.04 5.05
C CYS A 117 -1.18 -9.32 4.81
N PHE A 118 -2.02 -8.89 5.76
CA PHE A 118 -3.48 -9.04 5.70
C PHE A 118 -4.10 -8.43 4.44
N VAL A 119 -3.65 -7.24 4.04
CA VAL A 119 -4.13 -6.58 2.80
C VAL A 119 -3.75 -7.43 1.59
N GLY A 120 -2.48 -7.82 1.48
CA GLY A 120 -2.00 -8.63 0.35
C GLY A 120 -2.71 -9.97 0.21
N ASN A 121 -3.02 -10.64 1.33
CA ASN A 121 -3.75 -11.90 1.34
C ASN A 121 -5.25 -11.76 1.01
N THR A 122 -5.79 -10.54 1.07
CA THR A 122 -7.18 -10.25 0.68
C THR A 122 -7.32 -10.03 -0.83
N LEU A 123 -6.23 -9.66 -1.51
CA LEU A 123 -6.23 -9.27 -2.92
C LEU A 123 -5.98 -10.44 -3.85
N THR A 124 -6.80 -10.54 -4.90
CA THR A 124 -6.63 -11.45 -6.03
C THR A 124 -5.63 -10.93 -7.07
N ALA A 125 -5.39 -9.60 -7.09
CA ALA A 125 -4.42 -8.96 -7.98
C ALA A 125 -3.02 -9.58 -7.87
N LYS A 126 -2.29 -9.61 -8.99
CA LYS A 126 -0.88 -9.98 -9.01
C LYS A 126 -0.08 -8.96 -8.19
N LYS A 127 0.48 -9.42 -7.08
CA LYS A 127 1.43 -8.68 -6.24
C LYS A 127 2.82 -8.80 -6.85
N ASP A 128 3.27 -7.77 -7.56
CA ASP A 128 4.52 -7.80 -8.32
C ASP A 128 5.60 -7.05 -7.52
N PHE A 129 6.18 -7.75 -6.55
CA PHE A 129 7.10 -7.17 -5.58
C PHE A 129 8.55 -7.32 -6.03
N THR A 130 9.29 -6.21 -5.98
CA THR A 130 10.74 -6.16 -6.16
C THR A 130 11.37 -5.75 -4.83
N PHE A 131 12.54 -6.30 -4.48
CA PHE A 131 13.27 -5.95 -3.27
C PHE A 131 14.66 -5.45 -3.64
N VAL A 132 14.98 -4.23 -3.20
CA VAL A 132 16.27 -3.57 -3.35
C VAL A 132 16.89 -3.45 -1.95
N TYR A 133 18.17 -3.80 -1.84
CA TYR A 133 18.92 -3.77 -0.59
C TYR A 133 20.07 -2.78 -0.70
N GLU A 134 19.93 -1.61 -0.07
CA GLU A 134 20.84 -0.47 -0.18
C GLU A 134 21.17 0.18 1.17
#